data_AF-A0AB39SL97-F1
#
_entry.id   AF-A0AB39SL97-F1
#
_cell.length_a   1.000
_cell.length_b   1.000
_cell.length_c   1.000
_cell.angle_alpha   90.00
_cell.angle_beta   90.00
_cell.angle_gamma   90.00
#
_symmetry.space_group_name_H-M   'P 1'
#
loop_
_entity.id
_entity.type
_entity.pdbx_description
1 polymer ?
#
loop_
_entity_poly.entity_id
_entity_poly.type
_entity_poly.pdbx_seq_one_letter_code
_entity_poly.pdbx_strand_id
1 'polypeptide(L)'
;MTAIDRLDRWGVRIATWSASPGETALAAQTTRAYAVGGAPRRTLFSPSGPAPGGMGGGTASVLPAVLDGLAYAADALKSALGSPQLSNVLSVTGLLVGLRAHRSGAASDHAQTAPASTESPQPGEDTTPDPGASSAVPDPGASSAGPSLEVMRAALRMSERLRARGIEPAEADELAARVTAQFLAEGDPAEAAAFLDALVGEEPPQPDVSATRLRQTGPSRFIAAASGLLSRVGRRRTTP
;
A
#
# COMPACT_ATOMS: atom_id res chain seq x y z
N MET A 1 27.33 5.02 -4.44
CA MET A 1 25.98 5.48 -4.84
C MET A 1 25.61 6.66 -3.96
N THR A 2 25.17 7.78 -4.53
CA THR A 2 24.82 8.96 -3.72
C THR A 2 23.46 8.77 -3.04
N ALA A 3 23.17 9.58 -2.01
CA ALA A 3 21.85 9.57 -1.37
C ALA A 3 20.73 9.92 -2.36
N ILE A 4 21.02 10.78 -3.34
CA ILE A 4 20.09 11.18 -4.40
C ILE A 4 19.80 10.02 -5.34
N ASP A 5 20.83 9.29 -5.80
CA ASP A 5 20.64 8.11 -6.66
C ASP A 5 19.78 7.03 -5.97
N ARG A 6 19.95 6.89 -4.66
CA ARG A 6 19.15 5.99 -3.83
C ARG A 6 17.67 6.41 -3.83
N LEU A 7 17.40 7.68 -3.53
CA LEU A 7 16.03 8.22 -3.53
C LEU A 7 15.37 8.06 -4.90
N ASP A 8 16.08 8.39 -5.98
CA ASP A 8 15.56 8.31 -7.34
C ASP A 8 15.18 6.87 -7.70
N ARG A 9 16.05 5.91 -7.40
CA ARG A 9 15.79 4.48 -7.64
C ARG A 9 14.60 3.96 -6.84
N TRP A 10 14.56 4.22 -5.53
CA TRP A 10 13.47 3.75 -4.68
C TRP A 10 12.13 4.40 -5.06
N GLY A 11 12.15 5.69 -5.41
CA GLY A 11 10.98 6.40 -5.91
C GLY A 11 10.36 5.74 -7.13
N VAL A 12 11.18 5.40 -8.15
CA VAL A 12 10.73 4.73 -9.37
C VAL A 12 10.18 3.33 -9.08
N ARG A 13 10.84 2.56 -8.21
CA ARG A 13 10.35 1.23 -7.79
C ARG A 13 8.98 1.33 -7.13
N ILE A 14 8.84 2.20 -6.13
CA ILE A 14 7.57 2.40 -5.41
C ILE A 14 6.45 2.82 -6.37
N ALA A 15 6.72 3.74 -7.31
CA ALA A 15 5.74 4.15 -8.32
C ALA A 15 5.31 3.00 -9.24
N THR A 16 6.23 2.08 -9.55
CA THR A 16 5.94 0.88 -10.34
C THR A 16 5.03 -0.07 -9.56
N TRP A 17 5.26 -0.22 -8.25
CA TRP A 17 4.49 -1.10 -7.37
C TRP A 17 3.07 -0.58 -7.09
N SER A 18 2.91 0.74 -7.01
CA SER A 18 1.61 1.41 -6.81
C SER A 18 0.73 1.41 -8.06
N ALA A 19 1.15 0.75 -9.15
CA ALA A 19 0.36 0.54 -10.38
C ALA A 19 -0.16 1.84 -11.03
N SER A 20 0.61 2.93 -10.92
CA SER A 20 0.32 4.20 -11.60
C SER A 20 1.39 4.47 -12.67
N PRO A 21 1.23 3.94 -13.91
CA PRO A 21 2.22 4.09 -14.97
C PRO A 21 2.57 5.56 -15.25
N GLY A 22 1.57 6.45 -15.13
CA GLY A 22 1.74 7.88 -15.36
C GLY A 22 2.65 8.59 -14.35
N GLU A 23 2.85 8.02 -13.15
CA GLU A 23 3.64 8.63 -12.09
C GLU A 23 5.12 8.25 -12.12
N THR A 24 5.48 7.18 -12.84
CA THR A 24 6.87 6.70 -12.93
C THR A 24 7.83 7.75 -13.47
N ALA A 25 7.40 8.56 -14.45
CA ALA A 25 8.20 9.64 -15.04
C ALA A 25 8.54 10.76 -14.05
N LEU A 26 7.68 10.99 -13.04
CA LEU A 26 7.87 12.02 -12.02
C LEU A 26 8.39 11.45 -10.70
N ALA A 27 8.50 10.13 -10.58
CA ALA A 27 8.72 9.46 -9.31
C ALA A 27 9.99 9.90 -8.58
N ALA A 28 11.09 10.02 -9.32
CA ALA A 28 12.36 10.52 -8.80
C ALA A 28 12.23 11.96 -8.26
N GLN A 29 11.62 12.86 -9.04
CA GLN A 29 11.41 14.25 -8.63
C GLN A 29 10.49 14.35 -7.40
N THR A 30 9.37 13.63 -7.40
CA THR A 30 8.43 13.57 -6.29
C THR A 30 9.09 13.04 -5.01
N THR A 31 9.90 11.99 -5.13
CA THR A 31 10.59 11.39 -3.98
C THR A 31 11.64 12.33 -3.40
N ARG A 32 12.41 13.04 -4.24
CA ARG A 32 13.33 14.09 -3.79
C ARG A 32 12.60 15.25 -3.12
N ALA A 33 11.53 15.76 -3.74
CA ALA A 33 10.72 16.83 -3.17
C ALA A 33 10.12 16.42 -1.82
N TYR A 34 9.72 15.15 -1.67
CA TYR A 34 9.27 14.60 -0.41
C TYR A 34 10.41 14.55 0.60
N ALA A 35 11.56 13.94 0.28
CA ALA A 35 12.70 13.79 1.19
C ALA A 35 13.28 15.13 1.68
N VAL A 36 13.29 16.17 0.83
CA VAL A 36 13.69 17.54 1.21
C VAL A 36 12.77 18.13 2.29
N GLY A 37 11.50 17.70 2.37
CA GLY A 37 10.56 18.20 3.36
C GLY A 37 10.05 19.60 3.06
N GLY A 38 9.65 20.34 4.11
CA GLY A 38 9.30 21.76 4.04
C GLY A 38 8.23 22.13 3.00
N ALA A 39 8.47 23.25 2.30
CA ALA A 39 7.56 23.75 1.26
C ALA A 39 7.44 22.82 0.04
N PRO A 40 8.53 22.24 -0.52
CA PRO A 40 8.43 21.28 -1.63
C PRO A 40 7.49 20.11 -1.31
N ARG A 41 7.62 19.49 -0.14
CA ARG A 41 6.71 18.41 0.28
C ARG A 41 5.25 18.88 0.38
N ARG A 42 5.00 20.08 0.93
CA ARG A 42 3.65 20.65 1.03
C ARG A 42 3.00 20.89 -0.33
N THR A 43 3.79 21.30 -1.33
CA THR A 43 3.27 21.51 -2.69
C THR A 43 2.76 20.22 -3.35
N LEU A 44 3.31 19.05 -2.99
CA LEU A 44 2.82 17.74 -3.48
C LEU A 44 1.40 17.41 -3.02
N PHE A 45 0.97 17.97 -1.88
CA PHE A 45 -0.36 17.74 -1.31
C PHE A 45 -1.29 18.93 -1.48
N SER A 46 -0.80 20.02 -2.06
CA SER A 46 -1.64 21.18 -2.33
C SER A 46 -2.57 20.80 -3.47
N PRO A 47 -3.90 20.91 -3.31
CA PRO A 47 -4.82 20.67 -4.40
C PRO A 47 -4.41 21.61 -5.52
N SER A 48 -3.97 21.05 -6.65
CA SER A 48 -3.73 21.84 -7.84
C SER A 48 -5.04 22.55 -8.15
N GLY A 49 -4.99 23.89 -8.13
CA GLY A 49 -6.18 24.70 -8.41
C GLY A 49 -6.81 24.22 -9.72
N PRO A 50 -8.16 24.24 -9.84
CA PRO A 50 -8.82 23.79 -11.04
C PRO A 50 -8.23 24.54 -12.24
N ALA A 51 -7.49 23.82 -13.08
CA ALA A 51 -6.90 24.42 -14.26
C ALA A 51 -8.05 24.86 -15.19
N PRO A 52 -8.15 26.14 -15.55
CA PRO A 52 -9.26 26.63 -16.36
C PRO A 52 -9.25 25.92 -17.72
N GLY A 53 -10.31 25.16 -18.00
CA GLY A 53 -10.51 24.43 -19.25
C GLY A 53 -10.23 22.92 -19.23
N GLY A 54 -9.80 22.35 -18.10
CA GLY A 54 -9.57 20.90 -17.97
C GLY A 54 -10.84 20.13 -17.58
N MET A 55 -11.52 19.50 -18.54
CA MET A 55 -12.47 18.42 -18.24
C MET A 55 -11.70 17.16 -17.87
N GLY A 56 -11.45 16.95 -16.58
CA GLY A 56 -10.85 15.71 -16.08
C GLY A 56 -10.16 15.97 -14.76
N GLY A 57 -10.82 15.58 -13.67
CA GLY A 57 -10.37 15.79 -12.30
C GLY A 57 -8.91 15.37 -12.13
N GLY A 58 -8.11 16.26 -11.52
CA GLY A 58 -6.73 15.96 -11.19
C GLY A 58 -6.71 14.67 -10.39
N THR A 59 -6.25 13.59 -11.03
CA THR A 59 -6.01 12.33 -10.33
C THR A 59 -5.04 12.68 -9.22
N ALA A 60 -5.52 12.60 -7.97
CA ALA A 60 -4.66 12.78 -6.82
C ALA A 60 -3.51 11.79 -7.00
N SER A 61 -2.29 12.30 -7.17
CA SER A 61 -1.13 11.46 -7.37
C SER A 61 -1.02 10.51 -6.17
N VAL A 62 -0.94 9.22 -6.44
CA VAL A 62 -0.94 8.19 -5.40
C VAL A 62 0.43 8.19 -4.70
N LEU A 63 1.52 8.40 -5.45
CA LEU A 63 2.88 8.31 -4.95
C LEU A 63 3.17 9.21 -3.74
N PRO A 64 2.83 10.51 -3.69
CA PRO A 64 2.99 11.30 -2.47
C PRO A 64 2.30 10.71 -1.25
N ALA A 65 1.10 10.12 -1.41
CA ALA A 65 0.39 9.46 -0.31
C ALA A 65 1.12 8.18 0.13
N VAL A 66 1.66 7.41 -0.82
CA VAL A 66 2.47 6.21 -0.54
C VAL A 66 3.75 6.55 0.21
N LEU A 67 4.48 7.58 -0.22
CA LEU A 67 5.68 8.06 0.46
C LEU A 67 5.36 8.54 1.89
N ASP A 68 4.20 9.19 2.08
CA ASP A 68 3.72 9.61 3.39
C ASP A 68 3.35 8.43 4.30
N GLY A 69 2.70 7.41 3.73
CA GLY A 69 2.42 6.16 4.44
C GLY A 69 3.69 5.41 4.84
N LEU A 70 4.70 5.37 3.96
CA LEU A 70 6.00 4.78 4.24
C LEU A 70 6.77 5.55 5.32
N ALA A 71 6.78 6.88 5.26
CA ALA A 71 7.39 7.72 6.28
C ALA A 71 6.72 7.49 7.64
N TYR A 72 5.39 7.37 7.67
CA TYR A 72 4.62 7.09 8.89
C TYR A 72 4.86 5.67 9.44
N ALA A 73 5.07 4.69 8.56
CA ALA A 73 5.38 3.30 8.93
C ALA A 73 6.89 3.03 9.13
N ALA A 74 7.75 4.04 8.98
CA ALA A 74 9.19 3.88 8.88
C ALA A 74 9.81 3.13 10.07
N ASP A 75 9.40 3.42 11.30
CA ASP A 75 9.96 2.76 12.49
C ASP A 75 9.61 1.28 12.56
N ALA A 76 8.36 0.92 12.21
CA ALA A 76 7.93 -0.48 12.15
C ALA A 76 8.65 -1.23 11.03
N LEU A 77 8.82 -0.60 9.86
CA LEU A 77 9.59 -1.16 8.76
C LEU A 77 11.07 -1.34 9.09
N LYS A 78 11.70 -0.35 9.75
CA LYS A 78 13.10 -0.45 10.21
C LYS A 78 13.26 -1.56 11.25
N SER A 79 12.32 -1.67 12.19
CA SER A 79 12.31 -2.78 13.17
C SER A 79 12.19 -4.13 12.47
N ALA A 80 11.36 -4.23 11.42
CA ALA A 80 11.23 -5.44 10.63
C ALA A 80 12.54 -5.76 9.87
N LEU A 81 13.14 -4.77 9.20
CA LEU A 81 14.41 -4.91 8.45
C LEU A 81 15.59 -5.30 9.34
N GLY A 82 15.61 -4.85 10.60
CA GLY A 82 16.62 -5.22 11.58
C GLY A 82 16.44 -6.62 12.19
N SER A 83 15.31 -7.28 11.93
CA SER A 83 15.04 -8.61 12.49
C SER A 83 15.78 -9.70 11.72
N PRO A 84 16.65 -10.50 12.37
CA PRO A 84 17.37 -11.60 11.72
C PRO A 84 16.43 -12.73 11.27
N GLN A 85 15.19 -12.75 11.74
CA GLN A 85 14.19 -13.72 11.32
C GLN A 85 13.56 -13.36 9.96
N LEU A 86 13.61 -12.08 9.58
CA LEU A 86 13.00 -11.59 8.34
C LEU A 86 13.80 -12.07 7.11
N SER A 87 15.14 -12.12 7.19
CA SER A 87 15.98 -12.70 6.15
C SER A 87 15.66 -14.17 5.88
N ASN A 88 15.36 -14.95 6.93
CA ASN A 88 14.95 -16.35 6.80
C ASN A 88 13.57 -16.48 6.12
N VAL A 89 12.59 -15.67 6.54
CA VAL A 89 11.25 -15.67 5.93
C VAL A 89 11.29 -15.22 4.48
N LEU A 90 12.05 -14.17 4.15
CA LEU A 90 12.21 -13.72 2.77
C LEU A 90 12.94 -14.76 1.92
N SER A 91 13.92 -15.47 2.48
CA SER A 91 14.62 -16.55 1.78
C SER A 91 13.68 -17.70 1.43
N VAL A 92 12.84 -18.15 2.39
CA VAL A 92 11.83 -19.20 2.15
C VAL A 92 10.76 -18.73 1.18
N THR A 93 10.26 -17.50 1.35
CA THR A 93 9.22 -16.94 0.47
C THR A 93 9.73 -16.73 -0.94
N GLY A 94 10.96 -16.22 -1.09
CA GLY A 94 11.64 -16.06 -2.37
C GLY A 94 11.86 -17.39 -3.08
N LEU A 95 12.27 -18.43 -2.35
CA LEU A 95 12.37 -19.79 -2.89
C LEU A 95 11.00 -20.31 -3.37
N LEU A 96 9.93 -20.12 -2.59
CA LEU A 96 8.58 -20.54 -2.97
C LEU A 96 8.04 -19.78 -4.19
N VAL A 97 8.27 -18.46 -4.26
CA VAL A 97 7.88 -17.64 -5.43
C VAL A 97 8.71 -18.03 -6.66
N GLY A 98 10.01 -18.29 -6.51
CA GLY A 98 10.87 -18.79 -7.57
C GLY A 98 10.43 -20.17 -8.09
N LEU A 99 10.09 -21.10 -7.20
CA LEU A 99 9.51 -22.41 -7.53
C LEU A 99 8.18 -22.27 -8.29
N ARG A 100 7.32 -21.32 -7.89
CA ARG A 100 6.06 -21.06 -8.59
C ARG A 100 6.29 -20.46 -9.97
N ALA A 101 7.20 -19.49 -10.11
CA ALA A 101 7.55 -18.89 -11.40
C ALA A 101 8.14 -19.94 -12.37
N HIS A 102 9.02 -20.82 -11.88
CA HIS A 102 9.54 -21.94 -12.67
C HIS A 102 8.45 -22.92 -13.12
N ARG A 103 7.47 -23.21 -12.26
CA ARG A 103 6.34 -24.09 -12.61
C ARG A 103 5.40 -23.44 -13.65
N SER A 104 5.21 -22.13 -13.59
CA SER A 104 4.42 -21.39 -14.59
C SER A 104 5.12 -21.28 -15.94
N GLY A 105 6.46 -21.19 -15.98
CA GLY A 105 7.24 -21.17 -17.23
C GLY A 105 7.30 -22.52 -17.93
N ALA A 106 7.42 -23.63 -17.18
CA ALA A 106 7.49 -24.98 -17.75
C ALA A 106 6.21 -25.41 -18.49
N ALA A 107 5.06 -24.82 -18.18
CA ALA A 107 3.80 -25.10 -18.86
C ALA A 107 3.70 -24.46 -20.26
N SER A 108 4.55 -23.48 -20.59
CA SER A 108 4.53 -22.78 -21.88
C SER A 108 5.46 -23.39 -22.93
N ASP A 109 6.40 -24.26 -22.54
CA ASP A 109 7.39 -24.89 -23.43
C ASP A 109 6.99 -26.30 -23.93
N HIS A 110 5.78 -26.78 -23.64
CA HIS A 110 5.31 -28.12 -24.07
C HIS A 110 4.31 -28.10 -25.24
N ALA A 111 4.09 -26.96 -25.90
CA ALA A 111 3.21 -26.88 -27.07
C ALA A 111 3.90 -27.20 -28.42
N GLN A 112 5.19 -27.54 -28.44
CA GLN A 112 5.87 -27.88 -29.68
C GLN A 112 6.94 -28.95 -29.45
N THR A 113 6.54 -30.23 -29.63
CA THR A 113 7.23 -31.28 -30.41
C THR A 113 6.70 -32.66 -30.00
N ALA A 114 5.83 -33.26 -30.82
CA ALA A 114 5.77 -34.72 -30.99
C ALA A 114 6.94 -35.15 -31.90
N PRO A 115 7.51 -36.38 -31.85
CA PRO A 115 6.77 -37.64 -31.67
C PRO A 115 7.44 -38.78 -30.86
N ALA A 116 6.61 -39.80 -30.56
CA ALA A 116 6.89 -41.24 -30.46
C ALA A 116 8.10 -41.77 -29.66
N SER A 117 7.84 -42.54 -28.59
CA SER A 117 7.90 -44.02 -28.66
C SER A 117 7.55 -44.67 -27.32
N THR A 118 6.93 -45.83 -27.47
CA THR A 118 6.46 -46.80 -26.49
C THR A 118 7.63 -47.52 -25.81
N GLU A 119 7.72 -47.51 -24.48
CA GLU A 119 8.40 -48.58 -23.74
C GLU A 119 7.78 -48.77 -22.34
N SER A 120 7.66 -50.06 -21.98
CA SER A 120 6.83 -50.63 -20.92
C SER A 120 7.65 -50.87 -19.62
N PRO A 121 7.03 -51.37 -18.53
CA PRO A 121 7.39 -51.06 -17.14
C PRO A 121 8.40 -52.03 -16.50
N GLN A 122 9.11 -51.55 -15.47
CA GLN A 122 9.84 -52.39 -14.53
C GLN A 122 9.35 -52.20 -13.08
N PRO A 123 8.98 -53.28 -12.37
CA PRO A 123 8.65 -53.27 -10.95
C PRO A 123 9.86 -53.63 -10.09
N GLY A 124 10.02 -52.96 -8.95
CA GLY A 124 10.96 -53.35 -7.91
C GLY A 124 11.46 -52.16 -7.12
N GLU A 125 11.02 -51.98 -5.88
CA GLU A 125 11.77 -52.46 -4.72
C GLU A 125 11.12 -51.95 -3.43
N ASP A 126 10.72 -52.93 -2.62
CA ASP A 126 10.32 -52.81 -1.22
C ASP A 126 11.40 -52.06 -0.43
N THR A 127 11.07 -50.91 0.14
CA THR A 127 11.91 -50.26 1.15
C THR A 127 11.12 -50.12 2.44
N THR A 128 11.47 -50.98 3.40
CA THR A 128 10.98 -51.00 4.77
C THR A 128 11.36 -49.70 5.49
N PRO A 129 10.44 -48.94 6.10
CA PRO A 129 10.80 -47.80 6.92
C PRO A 129 11.14 -48.22 8.36
N ASP A 130 12.34 -47.83 8.78
CA ASP A 130 12.91 -47.94 10.12
C ASP A 130 12.19 -47.02 11.14
N PRO A 131 11.68 -47.52 12.28
CA PRO A 131 11.05 -46.69 13.31
C PRO A 131 12.05 -46.40 14.44
N GLY A 132 12.88 -45.37 14.28
CA GLY A 132 14.00 -45.18 15.21
C GLY A 132 14.57 -43.77 15.36
N ALA A 133 13.82 -42.70 15.08
CA ALA A 133 14.31 -41.34 15.37
C ALA A 133 13.31 -40.60 16.25
N SER A 134 13.64 -40.51 17.54
CA SER A 134 13.01 -39.62 18.52
C SER A 134 12.85 -38.23 17.92
N SER A 135 11.61 -37.91 17.56
CA SER A 135 11.19 -36.54 17.33
C SER A 135 11.29 -35.83 18.67
N ALA A 136 12.42 -35.15 18.90
CA ALA A 136 12.49 -34.08 19.86
C ALA A 136 11.44 -33.04 19.42
N VAL A 137 10.27 -33.10 20.05
CA VAL A 137 9.17 -32.17 19.84
C VAL A 137 9.73 -30.78 20.15
N PRO A 138 9.88 -29.90 19.15
CA PRO A 138 10.27 -28.53 19.41
C PRO A 138 9.13 -27.88 20.18
N ASP A 139 9.46 -27.38 21.36
CA ASP A 139 8.56 -26.63 22.23
C ASP A 139 7.95 -25.44 21.45
N PRO A 140 6.62 -25.40 21.18
CA PRO A 140 5.98 -24.33 20.41
C PRO A 140 5.73 -23.06 21.25
N GLY A 141 6.25 -22.98 22.48
CA GLY A 141 5.73 -22.09 23.51
C GLY A 141 6.32 -20.68 23.63
N ALA A 142 7.48 -20.35 23.06
CA ALA A 142 8.10 -19.06 23.39
C ALA A 142 8.90 -18.42 22.24
N SER A 143 8.55 -17.16 21.93
CA SER A 143 9.32 -16.19 21.13
C SER A 143 9.13 -16.15 19.60
N SER A 144 8.08 -16.78 19.06
CA SER A 144 7.74 -16.68 17.62
C SER A 144 6.74 -15.57 17.28
N ALA A 145 6.50 -14.61 18.17
CA ALA A 145 5.83 -13.34 17.81
C ALA A 145 6.78 -12.41 17.04
N GLY A 146 7.52 -12.99 16.09
CA GLY A 146 8.62 -12.39 15.37
C GLY A 146 8.15 -11.46 14.25
N PRO A 147 9.02 -11.14 13.28
CA PRO A 147 8.93 -10.04 12.31
C PRO A 147 7.58 -9.89 11.61
N SER A 148 6.80 -10.95 11.49
CA SER A 148 5.42 -10.93 10.99
C SER A 148 4.55 -9.87 11.69
N LEU A 149 4.71 -9.65 13.00
CA LEU A 149 3.91 -8.66 13.73
C LEU A 149 4.30 -7.23 13.38
N GLU A 150 5.60 -6.92 13.26
CA GLU A 150 6.06 -5.58 12.88
C GLU A 150 5.72 -5.25 11.42
N VAL A 151 5.81 -6.24 10.52
CA VAL A 151 5.38 -6.09 9.12
C VAL A 151 3.88 -5.81 9.05
N MET A 152 3.06 -6.53 9.81
CA MET A 152 1.61 -6.30 9.87
C MET A 152 1.30 -4.91 10.45
N ARG A 153 2.01 -4.50 11.52
CA ARG A 153 1.86 -3.16 12.12
C ARG A 153 2.25 -2.06 11.12
N ALA A 154 3.33 -2.24 10.37
CA ALA A 154 3.75 -1.32 9.32
C ALA A 154 2.68 -1.18 8.23
N ALA A 155 2.16 -2.29 7.72
CA ALA A 155 1.10 -2.28 6.71
C ALA A 155 -0.19 -1.61 7.21
N LEU A 156 -0.61 -1.88 8.46
CA LEU A 156 -1.79 -1.24 9.06
C LEU A 156 -1.61 0.27 9.21
N ARG A 157 -0.46 0.72 9.74
CA ARG A 157 -0.16 2.17 9.86
C ARG A 157 -0.13 2.87 8.51
N MET A 158 0.46 2.21 7.51
CA MET A 158 0.49 2.72 6.15
C MET A 158 -0.94 2.84 5.58
N SER A 159 -1.78 1.81 5.71
CA SER A 159 -3.18 1.85 5.26
C SER A 159 -3.98 2.96 5.94
N GLU A 160 -3.88 3.10 7.27
CA GLU A 160 -4.52 4.20 8.02
C GLU A 160 -4.13 5.56 7.45
N ARG A 161 -2.84 5.72 7.12
CA ARG A 161 -2.34 6.98 6.56
C ARG A 161 -2.84 7.22 5.15
N LEU A 162 -2.89 6.20 4.29
CA LEU A 162 -3.44 6.28 2.93
C LEU A 162 -4.92 6.66 2.95
N ARG A 163 -5.72 6.07 3.85
CA ARG A 163 -7.13 6.43 4.04
C ARG A 163 -7.30 7.87 4.49
N ALA A 164 -6.43 8.36 5.39
CA ALA A 164 -6.42 9.77 5.80
C ALA A 164 -6.08 10.73 4.63
N ARG A 165 -5.48 10.22 3.55
CA ARG A 165 -5.23 10.94 2.29
C ARG A 165 -6.36 10.79 1.26
N GLY A 166 -7.44 10.10 1.60
CA GLY A 166 -8.63 9.95 0.76
C GLY A 166 -8.61 8.75 -0.19
N ILE A 167 -7.66 7.83 -0.05
CA ILE A 167 -7.69 6.56 -0.78
C ILE A 167 -8.81 5.67 -0.23
N GLU A 168 -9.52 4.98 -1.11
CA GLU A 168 -10.60 4.06 -0.74
C GLU A 168 -10.07 2.96 0.20
N PRO A 169 -10.83 2.57 1.26
CA PRO A 169 -10.32 1.64 2.27
C PRO A 169 -9.74 0.32 1.77
N ALA A 170 -10.39 -0.36 0.82
CA ALA A 170 -9.91 -1.64 0.29
C ALA A 170 -8.67 -1.43 -0.60
N GLU A 171 -8.66 -0.38 -1.43
CA GLU A 171 -7.50 0.01 -2.22
C GLU A 171 -6.29 0.38 -1.33
N ALA A 172 -6.53 1.10 -0.23
CA ALA A 172 -5.49 1.48 0.72
C ALA A 172 -4.85 0.26 1.41
N ASP A 173 -5.66 -0.72 1.81
CA ASP A 173 -5.16 -1.97 2.42
C ASP A 173 -4.33 -2.79 1.43
N GLU A 174 -4.84 -2.95 0.20
CA GLU A 174 -4.14 -3.69 -0.84
C GLU A 174 -2.80 -3.01 -1.19
N LEU A 175 -2.82 -1.69 -1.37
CA LEU A 175 -1.63 -0.92 -1.71
C LEU A 175 -0.59 -0.97 -0.58
N ALA A 176 -1.02 -0.80 0.67
CA ALA A 176 -0.13 -0.88 1.83
C ALA A 176 0.52 -2.26 1.96
N ALA A 177 -0.26 -3.34 1.81
CA ALA A 177 0.26 -4.71 1.87
C ALA A 177 1.24 -4.98 0.72
N ARG A 178 0.90 -4.57 -0.51
CA ARG A 178 1.73 -4.76 -1.70
C ARG A 178 3.05 -4.01 -1.60
N VAL A 179 3.01 -2.72 -1.28
CA VAL A 179 4.22 -1.88 -1.16
C VAL A 179 5.10 -2.40 -0.02
N THR A 180 4.53 -2.74 1.14
CA THR A 180 5.30 -3.30 2.27
C THR A 180 5.99 -4.61 1.87
N ALA A 181 5.28 -5.53 1.21
CA ALA A 181 5.85 -6.80 0.79
C ALA A 181 6.99 -6.61 -0.23
N GLN A 182 6.81 -5.76 -1.24
CA GLN A 182 7.84 -5.52 -2.26
C GLN A 182 9.03 -4.73 -1.71
N PHE A 183 8.79 -3.78 -0.81
CA PHE A 183 9.83 -3.03 -0.12
C PHE A 183 10.77 -3.93 0.67
N LEU A 184 10.22 -4.95 1.34
CA LEU A 184 11.00 -5.94 2.08
C LEU A 184 11.71 -6.95 1.17
N ALA A 185 11.13 -7.27 0.00
CA ALA A 185 11.66 -8.30 -0.89
C ALA A 185 12.79 -7.83 -1.84
N GLU A 186 12.78 -6.56 -2.29
CA GLU A 186 13.56 -6.12 -3.46
C GLU A 186 14.86 -5.34 -3.12
N GLY A 187 15.22 -5.20 -1.84
CA GLY A 187 16.29 -4.30 -1.40
C GLY A 187 17.30 -4.91 -0.43
N ASP A 188 18.51 -4.34 -0.43
CA ASP A 188 19.41 -4.45 0.71
C ASP A 188 18.72 -3.78 1.93
N PRO A 189 18.54 -4.48 3.06
CA PRO A 189 17.90 -3.91 4.25
C PRO A 189 18.59 -2.62 4.72
N ALA A 190 19.90 -2.47 4.54
CA ALA A 190 20.61 -1.26 4.90
C ALA A 190 20.25 -0.08 3.97
N GLU A 191 20.13 -0.32 2.66
CA GLU A 191 19.69 0.72 1.71
C GLU A 191 18.23 1.12 1.94
N ALA A 192 17.36 0.14 2.23
CA ALA A 192 15.95 0.37 2.53
C ALA A 192 15.79 1.21 3.82
N ALA A 193 16.54 0.89 4.88
CA ALA A 193 16.54 1.68 6.11
C ALA A 193 17.01 3.11 5.87
N ALA A 194 18.10 3.30 5.12
CA ALA A 194 18.63 4.63 4.80
C ALA A 194 17.67 5.45 3.91
N PHE A 195 16.87 4.79 3.06
CA PHE A 195 15.79 5.44 2.33
C PHE A 195 14.68 5.91 3.27
N LEU A 196 14.25 5.07 4.21
CA LEU A 196 13.22 5.44 5.20
C LEU A 196 13.66 6.62 6.08
N ASP A 197 14.92 6.63 6.53
CA ASP A 197 15.47 7.75 7.30
C ASP A 197 15.45 9.06 6.50
N ALA A 198 15.74 8.99 5.19
CA ALA A 198 15.65 10.16 4.31
C ALA A 198 14.20 10.65 4.10
N LEU A 199 13.18 9.78 4.19
CA LEU A 199 11.78 10.21 4.12
C LEU A 199 11.31 10.88 5.41
N VAL A 200 11.79 10.44 6.57
CA VAL A 200 11.34 10.93 7.88
C VAL A 200 11.88 12.33 8.22
N GLY A 201 13.00 12.75 7.59
CA GLY A 201 13.85 13.89 7.99
C GLY A 201 13.19 15.24 8.30
N GLU A 202 11.94 15.47 7.91
CA GLU A 202 11.09 16.58 8.36
C GLU A 202 9.68 16.02 8.55
N GLU A 203 9.12 16.02 9.76
CA GLU A 203 7.79 15.42 10.01
C GLU A 203 6.72 16.10 9.14
N PRO A 204 5.87 15.34 8.40
CA PRO A 204 4.86 15.95 7.55
C PRO A 204 3.84 16.73 8.39
N PRO A 205 3.37 17.90 7.91
CA PRO A 205 2.30 18.61 8.60
C PRO A 205 1.09 17.68 8.72
N GLN A 206 0.57 17.53 9.93
CA GLN A 206 -0.64 16.74 10.15
C GLN A 206 -1.75 17.30 9.25
N PRO A 207 -2.52 16.44 8.56
CA PRO A 207 -3.67 16.90 7.80
C PRO A 207 -4.55 17.68 8.75
N ASP A 208 -4.79 18.96 8.45
CA ASP A 208 -5.50 19.88 9.32
C ASP A 208 -6.99 19.50 9.34
N VAL A 209 -7.32 18.46 10.11
CA VAL A 209 -8.67 17.93 10.29
C VAL A 209 -9.64 18.98 10.86
N SER A 210 -9.10 20.08 11.40
CA SER A 210 -9.84 21.22 11.91
C SER A 210 -10.53 22.02 10.79
N ALA A 211 -9.93 22.09 9.59
CA ALA A 211 -10.47 22.90 8.49
C ALA A 211 -11.76 22.32 7.90
N THR A 212 -11.92 21.00 7.93
CA THR A 212 -13.11 20.32 7.37
C THR A 212 -14.35 20.49 8.26
N ARG A 213 -14.19 20.63 9.59
CA ARG A 213 -15.34 20.79 10.51
C ARG A 213 -15.94 22.19 10.49
N LEU A 214 -15.17 23.22 10.12
CA LEU A 214 -15.64 24.62 10.11
C LEU A 214 -16.48 24.99 8.87
N ARG A 215 -16.57 24.12 7.85
CA ARG A 215 -17.47 24.33 6.71
C ARG A 215 -18.81 23.62 6.80
N GLN A 216 -19.02 22.78 7.82
CA GLN A 216 -20.30 22.08 8.03
C GLN A 216 -21.27 22.82 8.95
N THR A 217 -20.88 23.97 9.51
CA THR A 217 -21.78 24.92 10.16
C THR A 217 -22.23 26.00 9.16
N GLY A 218 -22.81 25.58 8.04
CA GLY A 218 -23.73 26.45 7.31
C GLY A 218 -25.02 26.55 8.15
N PRO A 219 -25.61 27.74 8.34
CA PRO A 219 -26.81 27.89 9.14
C PRO A 219 -27.91 27.04 8.50
N SER A 220 -28.36 25.99 9.19
CA SER A 220 -29.69 25.45 9.02
C SER A 220 -30.65 26.63 9.20
N ARG A 221 -31.02 27.25 8.08
CA ARG A 221 -32.19 28.12 8.02
C ARG A 221 -33.32 27.24 8.51
N PHE A 222 -33.73 27.49 9.75
CA PHE A 222 -35.04 27.15 10.23
C PHE A 222 -36.02 27.59 9.15
N ILE A 223 -36.54 26.64 8.39
CA ILE A 223 -37.81 26.83 7.70
C ILE A 223 -38.79 27.02 8.86
N ALA A 224 -39.07 28.29 9.15
CA ALA A 224 -40.17 28.69 9.97
C ALA A 224 -41.43 28.06 9.35
N ALA A 225 -41.88 26.98 9.96
CA ALA A 225 -43.20 26.44 9.73
C ALA A 225 -44.19 27.51 10.20
N ALA A 226 -44.66 28.32 9.24
CA ALA A 226 -45.84 29.15 9.38
C ALA A 226 -47.08 28.24 9.45
N SER A 227 -47.24 27.55 10.57
CA SER A 227 -48.50 26.91 10.94
C SER A 227 -49.37 27.97 11.62
N GLY A 228 -50.20 28.63 10.83
CA GLY A 228 -51.25 29.48 11.37
C GLY A 228 -51.74 30.51 10.38
N LEU A 229 -52.70 30.13 9.53
CA LEU A 229 -53.85 30.98 9.19
C LEU A 229 -54.88 30.19 8.34
N LEU A 230 -55.42 29.11 8.92
CA LEU A 230 -56.74 28.61 8.52
C LEU A 230 -57.78 29.36 9.34
N SER A 231 -58.19 30.54 8.89
CA SER A 231 -59.40 31.23 9.37
C SER A 231 -59.78 32.39 8.45
N ARG A 232 -60.58 32.10 7.43
CA ARG A 232 -61.69 32.95 6.94
C ARG A 232 -62.43 32.14 5.88
N VAL A 233 -63.59 31.56 6.22
CA VAL A 233 -64.90 32.26 6.16
C VAL A 233 -65.01 32.88 4.76
N GLY A 234 -65.60 32.19 3.77
CA GLY A 234 -67.01 31.86 3.72
C GLY A 234 -67.77 32.97 2.96
N ARG A 235 -68.73 32.57 2.11
CA ARG A 235 -69.67 33.41 1.32
C ARG A 235 -69.04 34.10 0.09
N ARG A 236 -69.64 34.14 -1.11
CA ARG A 236 -71.00 33.91 -1.66
C ARG A 236 -70.79 33.46 -3.12
N ARG A 237 -71.41 32.37 -3.59
CA ARG A 237 -72.74 32.30 -4.23
C ARG A 237 -72.99 33.31 -5.36
N THR A 238 -73.13 32.72 -6.56
CA THR A 238 -74.13 32.95 -7.64
C THR A 238 -74.03 34.22 -8.48
N THR A 239 -73.49 34.03 -9.69
CA THR A 239 -74.04 34.28 -11.06
C THR A 239 -75.04 35.42 -11.33
N PRO A 240 -75.01 35.97 -12.58
CA PRO A 240 -75.87 37.06 -13.06
C PRO A 240 -77.37 36.71 -13.15
#